data_AF-A0A2L2XA90-F1
#
_entry.id   AF-A0A2L2XA90-F1
#
_cell.length_a   1.000
_cell.length_b   1.000
_cell.length_c   1.000
_cell.angle_alpha   90.00
_cell.angle_beta   90.00
_cell.angle_gamma   90.00
#
_symmetry.space_group_name_H-M   'P 1'
#
loop_
_entity.id
_entity.type
_entity.pdbx_description
1 polymer ?
#
loop_
_entity_poly.entity_id
_entity_poly.type
_entity_poly.pdbx_seq_one_letter_code
_entity_poly.pdbx_strand_id
1 'polypeptide(L)'
;MQWYVALGSGFLLLIAIFAYQNPQEVTLRFITWEMPPIPLVLLIFFSTAMGALITLLFSLAKQLTQGMKIRELQNKLKHLEKQIPSAGAPGENNPPAGKGRGNNPPEQL
;
A
#
# COMPACT_ATOMS: atom_id res chain seq x y z
N MET A 1 -17.12 -5.97 2.61
CA MET A 1 -16.05 -5.40 3.45
C MET A 1 -16.15 -5.79 4.93
N GLN A 2 -17.35 -5.91 5.52
CA GLN A 2 -17.52 -6.16 6.97
C GLN A 2 -17.14 -7.57 7.45
N TRP A 3 -17.18 -8.58 6.56
CA TRP A 3 -16.93 -9.98 6.94
C TRP A 3 -15.52 -10.23 7.50
N TYR A 4 -14.51 -9.47 7.06
CA TYR A 4 -13.16 -9.54 7.61
C TYR A 4 -13.11 -9.15 9.09
N VAL A 5 -13.93 -8.17 9.50
CA VAL A 5 -14.01 -7.72 10.90
C VAL A 5 -14.69 -8.79 11.76
N ALA A 6 -15.75 -9.41 11.25
CA ALA A 6 -16.43 -10.50 11.93
C ALA A 6 -15.50 -11.72 12.10
N LEU A 7 -14.77 -12.12 11.05
CA LEU A 7 -13.79 -13.20 11.14
C LEU A 7 -12.64 -12.88 12.08
N GLY A 8 -12.09 -11.66 12.01
CA GLY A 8 -11.04 -11.23 12.93
C GLY A 8 -11.50 -11.31 14.39
N SER A 9 -12.72 -10.84 14.67
CA SER A 9 -13.30 -10.89 16.02
C SER A 9 -13.52 -12.33 16.49
N GLY A 10 -14.04 -13.21 15.63
CA GLY A 10 -14.18 -14.63 15.94
C GLY A 10 -12.84 -15.31 16.23
N PHE A 11 -11.80 -14.97 15.48
CA PHE A 11 -10.45 -15.47 15.71
C PHE A 11 -9.87 -15.00 17.06
N LEU A 12 -10.08 -13.73 17.44
CA LEU A 12 -9.70 -13.25 18.77
C LEU A 12 -10.42 -13.99 19.90
N LEU A 13 -11.72 -14.28 19.75
CA LEU A 13 -12.47 -15.08 20.74
C LEU A 13 -11.92 -16.50 20.87
N LEU A 14 -11.57 -17.14 19.76
CA LEU A 14 -10.92 -18.46 19.78
C LEU A 14 -9.59 -18.43 20.54
N ILE A 15 -8.76 -17.40 20.32
CA ILE A 15 -7.51 -17.22 21.07
C ILE A 15 -7.79 -17.03 22.56
N ALA A 16 -8.80 -16.22 22.92
CA ALA A 16 -9.15 -15.98 24.32
C ALA A 16 -9.64 -17.26 25.03
N ILE A 17 -10.48 -18.06 24.37
CA ILE A 17 -10.94 -19.35 24.89
C ILE A 17 -9.76 -20.31 25.03
N PHE A 18 -8.89 -20.40 24.02
CA PHE A 18 -7.68 -21.21 24.08
C PHE A 18 -6.79 -20.81 25.26
N ALA A 19 -6.59 -19.51 25.47
CA ALA A 19 -5.79 -18.98 26.57
C ALA A 19 -6.38 -19.28 27.94
N TYR A 20 -7.70 -19.17 28.08
CA TYR A 20 -8.40 -19.48 29.32
C TYR A 20 -8.37 -20.98 29.64
N GLN A 21 -8.57 -21.83 28.63
CA GLN A 21 -8.62 -23.29 28.82
C GLN A 21 -7.24 -23.93 28.97
N ASN A 22 -6.19 -23.29 28.46
CA ASN A 22 -4.83 -23.80 28.51
C ASN A 22 -3.92 -22.80 29.24
N PRO A 23 -4.09 -22.63 30.57
CA PRO A 23 -3.19 -21.81 31.39
C PRO A 23 -1.85 -22.53 31.63
N GLN A 24 -1.36 -23.25 30.62
CA GLN A 24 -0.12 -23.99 30.73
C GLN A 24 1.04 -23.01 30.83
N GLU A 25 1.74 -23.11 31.95
CA GLU A 25 2.97 -22.36 32.18
C GLU A 25 4.14 -23.08 31.50
N VAL A 26 4.97 -22.31 30.82
CA VAL A 26 6.18 -22.82 30.16
C VAL A 26 7.38 -22.14 30.78
N THR A 27 8.32 -22.95 31.26
CA THR A 27 9.63 -22.50 31.71
C THR A 27 10.52 -22.26 30.50
N LEU A 28 10.91 -21.01 30.29
CA LEU A 28 11.85 -20.66 29.23
C LEU A 28 13.27 -20.87 29.73
N ARG A 29 13.99 -21.77 29.07
CA ARG A 29 15.42 -22.01 29.29
C ARG A 29 16.20 -21.51 28.08
N PHE A 30 17.03 -20.51 28.28
CA PHE A 30 17.87 -19.89 27.27
C PHE A 30 19.35 -20.19 27.55
N ILE A 31 19.95 -21.16 26.86
CA ILE A 31 21.38 -21.54 26.96
C ILE A 31 21.85 -21.78 28.41
N THR A 32 22.06 -20.74 29.23
CA THR A 32 22.43 -20.81 30.65
C THR A 32 21.43 -20.14 31.60
N TRP A 33 20.42 -19.42 31.09
CA TRP A 33 19.44 -18.68 31.89
C TRP A 33 18.07 -19.35 31.89
N GLU A 34 17.49 -19.53 33.08
CA GLU A 34 16.09 -19.93 33.24
C GLU A 34 15.25 -18.75 33.68
N MET A 35 14.17 -18.50 32.95
CA MET A 35 13.17 -17.51 33.30
C MET A 35 12.09 -18.14 34.18
N PRO A 36 11.41 -17.34 35.03
CA PRO A 36 10.22 -17.78 35.73
C PRO A 36 9.17 -18.37 34.76
N PRO A 37 8.38 -19.36 35.20
CA PRO A 37 7.28 -19.89 34.39
C PRO A 37 6.33 -18.76 34.00
N ILE A 38 6.04 -18.63 32.71
CA ILE A 38 5.04 -17.70 32.20
C ILE A 38 3.99 -18.46 31.40
N PRO A 39 2.74 -17.98 31.35
CA PRO A 39 1.72 -18.55 30.48
C PRO A 39 2.20 -18.61 29.01
N LEU A 40 2.04 -19.77 28.37
CA LEU A 40 2.43 -20.00 26.97
C LEU A 40 1.88 -18.93 26.01
N VAL A 41 0.66 -18.48 26.28
CA VAL A 41 -0.02 -17.45 25.51
C VAL A 41 0.79 -16.15 25.46
N LEU A 42 1.35 -15.70 26.58
CA LEU A 42 2.15 -14.48 26.62
C LEU A 42 3.40 -14.60 25.74
N LEU A 43 4.02 -15.78 25.71
CA LEU A 43 5.18 -16.05 24.86
C LEU A 43 4.81 -15.96 23.37
N ILE A 44 3.68 -16.56 22.97
CA ILE A 44 3.18 -16.50 21.58
C ILE A 44 2.83 -15.07 21.19
N PHE A 45 2.14 -14.33 22.06
CA PHE A 45 1.79 -12.93 21.82
C PHE A 45 3.04 -12.08 21.65
N PHE A 46 4.02 -12.22 22.55
CA PHE A 46 5.24 -11.41 22.51
C PHE A 46 6.09 -11.71 21.27
N SER A 47 6.27 -13.00 20.92
CA SER A 47 7.01 -13.40 19.72
C SER A 47 6.33 -12.95 18.43
N THR A 48 5.00 -13.10 18.35
CA THR A 48 4.22 -12.64 17.19
C THR A 48 4.26 -11.11 17.06
N ALA A 49 4.09 -10.39 18.18
CA ALA A 49 4.20 -8.93 18.20
C ALA A 49 5.60 -8.45 17.77
N MET A 50 6.66 -9.12 18.24
CA MET A 50 8.02 -8.82 17.82
C MET A 50 8.22 -9.08 16.33
N GLY A 51 7.72 -10.20 15.81
CA GLY A 51 7.76 -10.51 14.37
C GLY A 51 7.02 -9.48 13.51
N ALA A 52 5.83 -9.06 13.94
CA ALA A 52 5.07 -8.01 13.29
C ALA A 52 5.82 -6.67 13.33
N LEU A 53 6.41 -6.31 14.47
CA LEU A 53 7.21 -5.09 14.62
C LEU A 53 8.41 -5.09 13.67
N ILE A 54 9.17 -6.19 13.61
CA ILE A 54 10.29 -6.34 12.67
C ILE A 54 9.80 -6.17 11.23
N THR A 55 8.70 -6.82 10.86
CA THR A 55 8.12 -6.72 9.51
C THR A 55 7.72 -5.28 9.17
N LEU A 56 7.12 -4.55 10.13
CA LEU A 56 6.77 -3.14 9.97
C LEU A 56 8.01 -2.28 9.73
N LEU A 57 9.08 -2.46 10.52
CA LEU A 57 10.33 -1.73 10.35
C LEU A 57 10.97 -1.98 8.97
N PHE A 58 11.00 -3.23 8.52
CA PHE A 58 11.48 -3.59 7.18
C PHE A 58 10.61 -2.98 6.07
N SER A 59 9.29 -2.97 6.25
CA SER A 59 8.36 -2.34 5.31
C SER A 59 8.62 -0.84 5.18
N LEU A 60 8.81 -0.14 6.31
CA LEU A 60 9.13 1.29 6.32
C LEU A 60 10.47 1.57 5.63
N ALA A 61 11.52 0.82 5.95
CA ALA A 61 12.82 0.96 5.28
C ALA A 61 12.73 0.75 3.76
N LYS A 62 11.94 -0.23 3.31
CA LYS A 62 11.68 -0.48 1.90
C LYS A 62 10.95 0.70 1.24
N GLN A 63 9.91 1.24 1.88
CA GLN A 63 9.16 2.39 1.37
C GLN A 63 10.05 3.63 1.20
N LEU A 64 10.96 3.90 2.14
CA LEU A 64 11.92 5.01 2.02
C LEU A 64 12.82 4.84 0.79
N THR A 65 13.37 3.64 0.60
CA THR A 65 14.22 3.32 -0.55
C THR A 65 13.46 3.46 -1.88
N GLN A 66 12.20 3.02 -1.91
CA GLN A 66 11.33 3.19 -3.07
C GLN A 66 11.03 4.67 -3.36
N GLY A 67 10.79 5.49 -2.33
CA GLY A 67 10.58 6.93 -2.49
C GLY A 67 11.78 7.64 -3.12
N MET A 68 13.00 7.26 -2.73
CA MET A 68 14.23 7.78 -3.37
C MET A 68 14.32 7.38 -4.85
N LYS A 69 14.04 6.11 -5.16
CA LYS A 69 14.02 5.63 -6.55
C LYS A 69 12.97 6.35 -7.40
N ILE A 70 11.78 6.59 -6.86
CA ILE A 70 10.72 7.33 -7.58
C ILE A 70 11.22 8.73 -7.95
N ARG A 71 11.86 9.44 -7.01
CA ARG A 71 12.44 10.77 -7.29
C ARG A 71 13.53 10.71 -8.36
N GLU A 72 14.40 9.70 -8.31
CA GLU A 72 15.45 9.50 -9.32
C GLU A 72 14.85 9.25 -10.71
N LEU A 73 13.86 8.37 -10.81
CA LEU A 73 13.17 8.07 -12.07
C LEU A 73 12.44 9.30 -12.61
N GLN A 74 11.77 10.08 -11.76
CA GLN A 74 11.12 11.33 -12.16
C GLN A 74 12.12 12.36 -12.69
N ASN A 75 13.28 12.50 -12.05
CA ASN A 75 14.34 13.40 -12.52
C ASN A 75 14.91 12.95 -13.87
N LYS A 76 15.09 11.64 -14.07
CA LYS A 76 15.52 11.07 -15.36
C LYS A 76 14.48 11.33 -16.46
N LEU A 77 13.18 11.10 -16.19
CA LEU A 77 12.11 11.41 -17.14
C LEU A 77 12.12 12.89 -17.54
N LYS A 78 12.18 13.80 -16.57
CA LYS A 78 12.21 15.24 -16.83
C LYS A 78 13.44 15.67 -17.63
N HIS A 79 14.58 15.01 -17.43
CA HIS A 79 15.80 15.30 -18.17
C HIS A 79 15.72 14.79 -19.62
N LEU A 80 15.20 13.57 -19.82
CA LEU A 80 14.95 13.01 -21.16
C LEU A 80 13.92 13.85 -21.93
N GLU A 81 12.82 14.25 -21.29
CA GLU A 81 11.78 15.09 -21.90
C GLU A 81 12.33 16.46 -22.34
N LYS A 82 13.30 17.01 -21.61
CA LYS A 82 13.99 18.27 -21.97
C LYS A 82 15.01 18.11 -23.09
N GLN A 83 15.49 16.89 -23.33
CA GLN A 83 16.42 16.55 -24.41
C GLN A 83 15.73 16.13 -25.70
N ILE A 84 14.41 15.87 -25.66
CA ILE A 84 13.61 15.73 -26.87
C ILE A 84 13.35 17.16 -27.38
N PRO A 85 13.98 17.60 -28.48
CA PRO A 85 13.56 18.84 -29.12
C PRO A 85 12.11 18.63 -29.52
N SER A 86 11.24 19.62 -29.31
CA SER A 86 9.83 19.58 -29.69
C SER A 86 9.69 19.35 -31.21
N ALA A 87 9.82 18.11 -31.65
CA ALA A 87 9.59 17.67 -33.00
C ALA A 87 8.19 17.05 -33.01
N GLY A 88 7.22 17.88 -33.38
CA GLY A 88 5.88 17.44 -33.75
C GLY A 88 4.91 17.37 -32.58
N ALA A 89 4.11 18.44 -32.43
CA ALA A 89 2.71 18.24 -32.09
C ALA A 89 2.13 17.23 -33.09
N PRO A 90 1.51 16.12 -32.67
CA PRO A 90 0.73 15.29 -33.56
C PRO A 90 -0.48 16.12 -33.97
N GLY A 91 -0.46 16.62 -35.20
CA GLY A 91 -1.66 17.06 -35.87
C GLY A 91 -2.56 15.85 -36.03
N GLU A 92 -3.67 15.83 -35.30
CA GLU A 92 -4.85 15.10 -35.75
C GLU A 92 -6.08 15.80 -35.18
N ASN A 93 -7.08 15.97 -36.07
CA ASN A 93 -8.46 16.37 -35.84
C ASN A 93 -8.85 17.80 -36.27
N ASN A 94 -8.86 18.03 -37.58
CA ASN A 94 -10.02 18.64 -38.25
C ASN A 94 -10.09 18.04 -39.66
N PRO A 95 -11.28 17.63 -40.17
CA PRO A 95 -12.35 18.59 -40.53
C PRO A 95 -13.79 18.00 -40.43
N PRO A 96 -14.86 18.69 -40.90
CA PRO A 96 -15.10 20.12 -41.02
C PRO A 96 -16.26 20.60 -40.11
N ALA A 97 -16.34 21.91 -39.93
CA ALA A 97 -17.41 22.60 -39.23
C ALA A 97 -18.80 22.30 -39.81
N GLY A 98 -19.53 21.39 -39.15
CA GLY A 98 -20.97 21.22 -39.34
C GLY A 98 -21.74 22.26 -38.53
N LYS A 99 -21.96 23.46 -39.08
CA LYS A 99 -23.18 24.24 -38.80
C LYS A 99 -23.34 25.38 -39.81
N GLY A 100 -23.97 25.06 -40.93
CA GLY A 100 -24.70 26.06 -41.72
C GLY A 100 -25.81 26.65 -40.85
N ARG A 101 -25.49 27.72 -40.12
CA ARG A 101 -26.48 28.60 -39.51
C ARG A 101 -26.60 29.78 -40.45
N GLY A 102 -27.67 29.75 -41.25
CA GLY A 102 -28.05 30.85 -42.12
C GLY A 102 -28.19 32.14 -41.33
N ASN A 103 -27.79 33.23 -41.97
CA ASN A 103 -28.16 34.59 -41.61
C ASN A 103 -28.24 35.42 -42.90
N ASN A 104 -29.43 35.36 -43.51
CA ASN A 104 -30.25 36.46 -44.04
C ASN A 104 -29.84 37.31 -45.29
N PRO A 105 -30.87 37.86 -46.00
CA PRO A 105 -30.92 38.27 -47.42
C PRO A 105 -30.58 39.78 -47.58
N PRO A 106 -30.81 40.53 -48.70
CA PRO A 106 -31.54 40.27 -49.96
C PRO A 106 -30.85 40.81 -51.24
N GLU A 107 -31.58 40.81 -52.38
CA GLU A 107 -31.43 41.72 -53.56
C GLU A 107 -30.31 41.37 -54.56
N GLN A 108 -30.42 41.53 -55.88
CA GLN A 108 -31.43 41.97 -56.87
C GLN A 108 -30.80 41.63 -58.26
N LEU A 109 -31.65 41.57 -59.31
CA LEU A 109 -31.40 41.40 -60.76
C LEU A 109 -31.37 39.97 -61.32
#